data_AF-A0AAW8VR46-F1
#
_entry.id   AF-A0AAW8VR46-F1
#
_cell.length_a   1.000
_cell.length_b   1.000
_cell.length_c   1.000
_cell.angle_alpha   90.00
_cell.angle_beta   90.00
_cell.angle_gamma   90.00
#
_symmetry.space_group_name_H-M   'P 1'
#
loop_
_entity.id
_entity.type
_entity.pdbx_description
1 polymer ?
#
loop_
_entity_poly.entity_id
_entity_poly.type
_entity_poly.pdbx_seq_one_letter_code
_entity_poly.pdbx_strand_id
1 'polypeptide(L)'
;MKFIRLLLLFCSFSLLYACSESGKSGQVGSLVDSLVSPEYPGGVTAMIKFISQNLEYPKACQENGTQGRVGVRFIVGRDGTISNVNVLKSVDPFFG
;
A
#
# COMPACT_ATOMS: atom_id res chain seq x y z
N MET A 1 -22.26 -36.51 1.05
CA MET A 1 -22.43 -35.86 2.38
C MET A 1 -21.16 -35.79 3.24
N LYS A 2 -19.95 -36.14 2.75
CA LYS A 2 -18.67 -36.05 3.49
C LYS A 2 -17.83 -34.80 3.13
N PHE A 3 -18.16 -34.11 2.05
CA PHE A 3 -17.41 -32.96 1.52
C PHE A 3 -17.69 -31.65 2.28
N ILE A 4 -18.91 -31.49 2.80
CA ILE A 4 -19.33 -30.30 3.58
C ILE A 4 -18.63 -30.21 4.95
N ARG A 5 -18.31 -31.37 5.57
CA ARG A 5 -17.53 -31.38 6.83
C ARG A 5 -16.07 -30.99 6.62
N LEU A 6 -15.52 -31.26 5.44
CA LEU A 6 -14.15 -30.85 5.09
C LEU A 6 -14.10 -29.34 4.82
N LEU A 7 -15.08 -28.78 4.10
CA LEU A 7 -15.17 -27.34 3.82
C LEU A 7 -15.29 -26.48 5.10
N LEU A 8 -16.04 -26.95 6.10
CA LEU A 8 -16.21 -26.24 7.37
C LEU A 8 -14.96 -26.28 8.28
N LEU A 9 -14.13 -27.32 8.16
CA LEU A 9 -12.84 -27.40 8.85
C LEU A 9 -11.76 -26.51 8.22
N PHE A 10 -11.82 -26.29 6.90
CA PHE A 10 -10.94 -25.32 6.24
C PHE A 10 -11.32 -23.86 6.56
N CYS A 11 -12.61 -23.57 6.75
CA CYS A 11 -13.08 -22.22 7.08
C CYS A 11 -12.67 -21.78 8.51
N SER A 12 -12.70 -22.70 9.48
CA SER A 12 -12.23 -22.41 10.83
C SER A 12 -10.72 -22.25 10.93
N PHE A 13 -9.95 -22.93 10.08
CA PHE A 13 -8.50 -22.75 10.01
C PHE A 13 -8.12 -21.35 9.50
N SER A 14 -8.86 -20.81 8.53
CA SER A 14 -8.64 -19.45 8.01
C SER A 14 -8.99 -18.34 9.02
N LEU A 15 -10.01 -18.54 9.86
CA LEU A 15 -10.42 -17.53 10.85
C LEU A 15 -9.41 -17.40 12.01
N LEU A 16 -8.63 -18.45 12.29
CA LEU A 16 -7.58 -18.41 13.31
C LEU A 16 -6.38 -17.57 12.87
N TYR A 17 -6.08 -17.51 11.58
CA TYR A 17 -5.02 -16.64 11.04
C TYR A 17 -5.41 -15.17 10.95
N ALA A 18 -6.70 -14.83 11.05
CA ALA A 18 -7.19 -13.45 10.93
C ALA A 18 -7.11 -12.63 12.23
N CYS A 19 -6.58 -13.18 13.33
CA CYS A 19 -6.40 -12.44 14.57
C CYS A 19 -4.92 -12.47 15.01
N SER A 20 -4.14 -11.49 14.57
CA SER A 20 -3.31 -10.63 15.43
C SER A 20 -2.25 -9.88 14.62
N GLU A 21 -2.55 -8.64 14.27
CA GLU A 21 -1.53 -7.59 14.09
C GLU A 21 -1.90 -6.41 14.99
N SER A 22 -1.72 -6.59 16.30
CA SER A 22 -1.65 -5.48 17.24
C SER A 22 -0.21 -4.98 17.32
N GLY A 23 0.15 -4.11 16.38
CA GLY A 23 1.42 -3.37 16.41
C GLY A 23 1.32 -2.21 17.41
N LYS A 24 2.01 -2.33 18.55
CA LYS A 24 2.14 -1.28 19.55
C LYS A 24 2.94 -0.09 18.97
N SER A 25 2.31 1.07 18.84
CA SER A 25 3.02 2.33 18.63
C SER A 25 3.53 2.86 19.98
N GLY A 26 4.85 2.80 20.18
CA GLY A 26 5.51 3.33 21.37
C GLY A 26 5.57 4.86 21.35
N GLN A 27 5.27 5.48 22.48
CA GLN A 27 5.65 6.85 22.82
C GLN A 27 7.11 6.81 23.35
N VAL A 28 8.00 7.80 23.18
CA VAL A 28 7.99 9.14 23.82
C VAL A 28 9.16 10.00 23.25
N GLY A 29 8.95 11.33 23.13
CA GLY A 29 9.97 12.41 23.07
C GLY A 29 9.80 13.30 21.83
N SER A 30 9.75 14.64 21.84
CA SER A 30 10.06 15.68 22.84
C SER A 30 9.50 17.03 22.34
N LEU A 31 9.02 17.89 23.24
CA LEU A 31 8.88 19.35 23.11
C LEU A 31 8.15 19.90 21.85
N VAL A 32 6.83 19.84 21.91
CA VAL A 32 5.85 20.88 21.52
C VAL A 32 6.22 21.86 20.38
N ASP A 33 6.30 21.39 19.13
CA ASP A 33 5.71 22.12 17.97
C ASP A 33 5.55 21.28 16.67
N SER A 34 5.60 19.94 16.73
CA SER A 34 5.55 19.10 15.51
C SER A 34 5.00 17.68 15.78
N LEU A 35 3.90 17.58 16.54
CA LEU A 35 3.25 16.30 16.87
C LEU A 35 2.30 15.78 15.77
N VAL A 36 2.24 16.45 14.62
CA VAL A 36 1.45 16.01 13.46
C VAL A 36 2.42 15.59 12.37
N SER A 37 2.50 14.29 12.11
CA SER A 37 3.12 13.80 10.89
C SER A 37 2.38 14.39 9.70
N PRO A 38 3.07 14.90 8.68
CA PRO A 38 2.41 15.41 7.49
C PRO A 38 1.56 14.28 6.88
N GLU A 39 0.26 14.56 6.73
CA GLU A 39 -0.70 13.62 6.16
C GLU A 39 -1.33 14.24 4.91
N TYR A 40 -1.62 13.39 3.92
CA TYR A 40 -2.35 13.82 2.74
C TYR A 40 -3.73 14.39 3.14
N PRO A 41 -4.23 15.48 2.54
CA PRO A 41 -5.55 16.02 2.87
C PRO A 41 -6.66 14.97 2.69
N GLY A 42 -7.41 14.68 3.76
CA GLY A 42 -8.41 13.60 3.76
C GLY A 42 -7.85 12.19 4.03
N GLY A 43 -6.58 12.12 4.43
CA GLY A 43 -5.90 10.92 4.87
C GLY A 43 -5.48 9.96 3.76
N VAL A 44 -4.96 8.81 4.17
CA VAL A 44 -4.45 7.77 3.26
C VAL A 44 -5.51 7.31 2.25
N THR A 45 -6.78 7.24 2.65
CA THR A 45 -7.88 6.84 1.76
C THR A 45 -8.06 7.82 0.59
N ALA A 46 -8.02 9.13 0.87
CA ALA A 46 -8.12 10.16 -0.17
C ALA A 46 -6.90 10.12 -1.11
N MET A 47 -5.71 9.87 -0.56
CA MET A 47 -4.48 9.70 -1.35
C MET A 47 -4.60 8.50 -2.31
N ILE A 48 -5.03 7.34 -1.82
CA ILE A 48 -5.20 6.14 -2.67
C ILE A 48 -6.23 6.41 -3.76
N LYS A 49 -7.34 7.06 -3.43
CA LYS A 49 -8.36 7.43 -4.43
C LYS A 49 -7.79 8.37 -5.49
N PHE A 50 -7.04 9.38 -5.09
CA PHE A 50 -6.37 10.31 -6.02
C PHE A 50 -5.42 9.55 -6.96
N ILE A 51 -4.57 8.68 -6.41
CA ILE A 51 -3.64 7.88 -7.21
C ILE A 51 -4.43 7.02 -8.20
N SER A 52 -5.42 6.25 -7.75
CA SER A 52 -6.21 5.39 -8.63
C SER A 52 -6.94 6.13 -9.74
N GLN A 53 -7.34 7.38 -9.53
CA GLN A 53 -8.00 8.21 -10.54
C GLN A 53 -7.04 8.79 -11.58
N ASN A 54 -5.77 8.99 -11.21
CA ASN A 54 -4.75 9.61 -12.06
C ASN A 54 -3.71 8.61 -12.58
N LEU A 55 -3.78 7.35 -12.16
CA LEU A 55 -2.85 6.30 -12.57
C LEU A 55 -3.22 5.80 -13.97
N GLU A 56 -2.39 6.14 -14.95
CA GLU A 56 -2.49 5.57 -16.30
C GLU A 56 -1.68 4.28 -16.41
N TYR A 57 -2.36 3.17 -16.69
CA TYR A 57 -1.68 1.89 -16.86
C TYR A 57 -1.06 1.79 -18.26
N PRO A 58 0.26 1.54 -18.41
CA PRO A 58 0.92 1.54 -19.72
C PRO A 58 0.33 0.52 -20.71
N LYS A 59 0.12 0.92 -21.96
CA LYS A 59 -0.46 0.05 -23.02
C LYS A 59 0.34 -1.24 -23.23
N ALA A 60 1.67 -1.16 -23.24
CA ALA A 60 2.53 -2.33 -23.39
C ALA A 60 2.28 -3.37 -22.29
N CYS A 61 2.03 -2.94 -21.05
CA CYS A 61 1.72 -3.86 -19.95
C CYS A 61 0.30 -4.43 -20.07
N GLN A 62 -0.65 -3.69 -20.65
CA GLN A 62 -2.02 -4.18 -20.94
C GLN A 62 -1.99 -5.30 -21.97
N GLU A 63 -1.30 -5.08 -23.09
CA GLU A 63 -1.21 -6.02 -24.21
C GLU A 63 -0.48 -7.30 -23.80
N ASN A 64 0.58 -7.18 -23.01
CA ASN A 64 1.35 -8.32 -22.50
C ASN A 64 0.74 -8.98 -21.26
N GLY A 65 -0.37 -8.45 -20.72
CA GLY A 65 -1.01 -8.97 -19.51
C GLY A 65 -0.11 -8.93 -18.26
N THR A 66 0.95 -8.11 -18.26
CA THR A 66 1.86 -7.96 -17.13
C THR A 66 1.11 -7.30 -15.97
N GLN A 67 1.30 -7.77 -14.74
CA GLN A 67 0.66 -7.23 -13.53
C GLN A 67 1.58 -7.38 -12.32
N GLY A 68 1.51 -6.46 -11.36
CA GLY A 68 2.14 -6.63 -10.06
C GLY A 68 2.27 -5.33 -9.28
N ARG A 69 3.12 -5.34 -8.25
CA ARG A 69 3.32 -4.19 -7.35
C ARG A 69 4.62 -3.46 -7.65
N VAL A 70 4.51 -2.17 -7.94
CA VAL A 70 5.64 -1.26 -8.10
C VAL A 70 5.86 -0.46 -6.81
N GLY A 71 7.08 -0.45 -6.31
CA GLY A 71 7.48 0.38 -5.17
C GLY A 71 8.14 1.66 -5.66
N VAL A 72 7.57 2.82 -5.34
CA VAL A 72 8.12 4.13 -5.72
C VAL A 72 8.44 4.93 -4.45
N ARG A 73 9.58 5.61 -4.46
CA ARG A 73 9.98 6.60 -3.46
C ARG A 73 10.06 7.97 -4.12
N PHE A 74 9.54 8.98 -3.46
CA PHE A 74 9.68 10.37 -3.89
C PHE A 74 9.73 11.27 -2.65
N ILE A 75 10.16 12.51 -2.85
CA ILE A 75 10.23 13.54 -1.81
C ILE A 75 9.10 14.54 -2.04
N VAL A 76 8.35 14.85 -0.98
CA VAL A 76 7.31 15.89 -0.97
C VAL A 76 7.88 17.14 -0.30
N GLY A 77 7.93 18.24 -1.05
CA GLY A 77 8.31 19.57 -0.56
C GLY A 77 7.26 20.16 0.39
N ARG A 78 7.64 21.19 1.13
CA ARG A 78 6.72 21.88 2.07
C ARG A 78 5.52 22.54 1.39
N ASP A 79 5.68 22.89 0.11
CA ASP A 79 4.67 23.45 -0.78
C ASP A 79 3.84 22.38 -1.51
N GLY A 80 4.11 21.09 -1.26
CA GLY A 80 3.45 19.96 -1.92
C GLY A 80 4.06 19.58 -3.27
N THR A 81 5.18 20.19 -3.68
CA THR A 81 5.89 19.78 -4.89
C THR A 81 6.50 18.39 -4.75
N ILE A 82 6.52 17.62 -5.84
CA ILE A 82 7.09 16.27 -5.87
C ILE A 82 8.47 16.33 -6.56
N SER A 83 9.48 15.75 -5.93
CA SER A 83 10.84 15.67 -6.45
C SER A 83 11.48 14.31 -6.17
N ASN A 84 12.61 14.03 -6.83
CA ASN A 84 13.42 12.82 -6.65
C ASN A 84 12.61 11.51 -6.71
N VAL A 85 11.81 11.36 -7.76
CA VAL A 85 11.02 10.13 -8.00
C VAL A 85 11.97 9.00 -8.39
N ASN A 86 11.97 7.92 -7.61
CA ASN A 86 12.79 6.74 -7.83
C ASN A 86 11.97 5.45 -7.70
N VAL A 87 12.13 4.53 -8.64
CA VAL A 87 11.50 3.21 -8.59
C VAL A 87 12.41 2.29 -7.77
N LEU A 88 11.93 1.83 -6.62
CA LEU A 88 12.67 0.92 -5.74
C LEU A 88 12.53 -0.54 -6.15
N LYS A 89 11.36 -0.89 -6.72
CA LYS A 89 11.03 -2.24 -7.15
C LYS A 89 10.07 -2.18 -8.32
N SER A 90 10.49 -2.74 -9.44
CA SER A 90 9.67 -2.94 -10.64
C SER A 90 9.20 -4.40 -10.72
N VAL A 91 8.20 -4.62 -11.57
CA VAL A 91 7.69 -5.96 -11.90
C VAL A 91 8.24 -6.40 -13.27
N ASP A 92 8.52 -5.43 -14.12
CA ASP A 92 9.03 -5.62 -15.46
C ASP A 92 10.56 -5.40 -15.47
N PRO A 93 11.34 -6.35 -16.01
CA PRO A 93 12.80 -6.22 -16.16
C PRO A 93 13.24 -4.97 -16.93
N PHE A 94 12.41 -4.42 -17.81
CA PHE A 94 12.72 -3.23 -18.59
C PHE A 94 12.64 -1.92 -17.79
N PHE A 95 11.95 -1.92 -16.64
CA PHE A 95 11.69 -0.71 -15.84
C PHE A 95 12.43 -0.72 -14.47
N GLY A 96 13.55 -1.44 -14.38
CA GLY A 96 14.40 -1.56 -13.19
C GLY A 96 15.62 -0.64 -13.20
#